data_AF-A0AAD4ZYK1-F1
#
_entry.id   AF-A0AAD4ZYK1-F1
#
_cell.length_a   1.000
_cell.length_b   1.000
_cell.length_c   1.000
_cell.angle_alpha   90.00
_cell.angle_beta   90.00
_cell.angle_gamma   90.00
#
_symmetry.space_group_name_H-M   'P 1'
#
loop_
_entity.id
_entity.type
_entity.pdbx_description
1 polymer ?
#
loop_
_entity_poly.entity_id
_entity_poly.type
_entity_poly.pdbx_seq_one_letter_code
_entity_poly.pdbx_strand_id
1 'polypeptide(L)' 'DVCYLKKNDGPCTNYVLKWFYDQNQNQCIQFWYGGCDGNLNRFDSKEQCETRC' A
#
# COMPACT_ATOMS: atom_id res chain seq x y z
N ASP A 1 -11.76 -4.66 5.55
CA ASP A 1 -11.36 -3.52 6.38
C ASP A 1 -10.16 -2.77 5.79
N VAL A 2 -8.90 -3.11 6.09
CA VAL A 2 -7.69 -2.45 5.49
C VAL A 2 -7.49 -2.82 4.01
N CYS A 3 -7.65 -4.09 3.66
CA CYS A 3 -7.37 -4.62 2.32
C CYS A 3 -8.36 -4.16 1.24
N TYR A 4 -9.39 -3.41 1.64
CA TYR A 4 -10.40 -2.83 0.75
C TYR A 4 -10.14 -1.34 0.51
N LEU A 5 -9.18 -0.74 1.24
CA LEU A 5 -8.79 0.64 1.00
C LEU A 5 -7.99 0.73 -0.29
N LYS A 6 -8.24 1.76 -1.10
CA LYS A 6 -7.42 2.03 -2.29
C LYS A 6 -6.00 2.42 -1.87
N LYS A 7 -5.01 2.20 -2.74
CA LYS A 7 -3.69 2.82 -2.54
C LYS A 7 -3.85 4.33 -2.36
N ASN A 8 -3.09 4.91 -1.44
CA ASN A 8 -3.08 6.35 -1.20
C ASN A 8 -1.64 6.82 -1.09
N ASP A 9 -1.23 7.61 -2.09
CA ASP A 9 0.15 8.08 -2.23
C ASP A 9 0.45 9.20 -1.21
N GLY A 10 -0.56 9.88 -0.67
CA GLY A 10 -0.39 11.05 0.21
C GLY A 10 0.07 12.30 -0.54
N PRO A 11 0.09 13.48 0.11
CA PRO A 11 0.43 14.75 -0.54
C PRO A 11 1.94 15.03 -0.60
N CYS A 12 2.75 14.34 0.20
CA CYS A 12 4.20 14.54 0.21
C CYS A 12 4.88 13.94 -1.03
N THR A 13 6.11 14.37 -1.30
CA THR A 13 6.87 13.98 -2.50
C THR A 13 8.16 13.23 -2.20
N ASN A 14 8.32 12.70 -0.98
CA ASN A 14 9.45 11.86 -0.59
C ASN A 14 9.14 10.39 -0.96
N TYR A 15 9.12 10.12 -2.26
CA TYR A 15 8.63 8.85 -2.79
C TYR A 15 9.47 7.67 -2.31
N VAL A 16 8.78 6.73 -1.65
CA VAL A 16 9.33 5.45 -1.23
C VAL A 16 8.46 4.32 -1.77
N LEU A 17 9.11 3.22 -2.13
CA LEU A 17 8.40 2.04 -2.61
C LEU A 17 7.75 1.32 -1.42
N LYS A 18 6.45 1.03 -1.52
CA LYS A 18 5.67 0.30 -0.52
C LYS A 18 4.77 -0.73 -1.21
N TRP A 19 4.18 -1.62 -0.43
CA TRP A 19 3.26 -2.65 -0.90
C TRP A 19 1.83 -2.31 -0.50
N PHE A 20 0.85 -2.59 -1.36
CA PHE A 20 -0.57 -2.55 -1.01
C PHE A 20 -1.28 -3.74 -1.64
N TYR A 21 -2.42 -4.12 -1.05
CA TYR A 21 -3.27 -5.15 -1.62
C TYR A 21 -4.19 -4.56 -2.70
N ASP A 22 -4.07 -5.05 -3.93
CA ASP A 22 -4.93 -4.68 -5.05
C ASP A 22 -6.06 -5.71 -5.20
N GLN A 23 -7.30 -5.28 -4.92
CA GLN A 23 -8.47 -6.15 -4.99
C GLN A 23 -8.85 -6.57 -6.42
N ASN A 24 -8.51 -5.76 -7.42
CA ASN A 24 -8.81 -6.10 -8.82
C ASN A 24 -7.91 -7.23 -9.30
N GLN A 25 -6.66 -7.24 -8.82
CA GLN A 25 -5.67 -8.25 -9.18
C GLN A 25 -5.59 -9.39 -8.16
N ASN A 26 -6.27 -9.26 -7.01
CA ASN A 26 -6.25 -10.21 -5.91
C ASN A 26 -4.83 -10.57 -5.44
N GLN A 27 -3.93 -9.56 -5.40
CA GLN A 27 -2.53 -9.73 -5.04
C GLN A 27 -1.93 -8.46 -4.42
N CYS A 28 -0.86 -8.64 -3.65
CA CYS A 28 -0.03 -7.55 -3.15
C CYS A 28 0.93 -7.04 -4.21
N ILE A 29 0.84 -5.75 -4.54
CA ILE A 29 1.68 -5.10 -5.56
C ILE A 29 2.36 -3.85 -4.99
N GLN A 30 3.42 -3.40 -5.67
CA GLN A 30 4.18 -2.23 -5.27
C GLN A 30 3.52 -0.93 -5.76
N PHE A 31 3.67 0.12 -4.97
CA PHE A 31 3.29 1.49 -5.34
C PHE A 31 4.23 2.53 -4.70
N TRP A 32 4.20 3.75 -5.25
CA TRP A 32 4.93 4.88 -4.71
C TRP A 32 4.12 5.58 -3.62
N TYR A 33 4.63 5.59 -2.40
CA TYR A 33 4.09 6.37 -1.30
C TYR A 33 4.91 7.64 -1.11
N GLY A 34 4.25 8.79 -1.06
CA GLY A 34 4.84 10.12 -0.95
C GLY A 34 5.51 10.45 0.39
N GLY A 35 5.39 9.57 1.39
CA GLY A 35 6.12 9.67 2.65
C GLY A 35 5.34 10.31 3.81
N CYS A 36 4.14 10.83 3.59
CA CYS A 36 3.25 11.30 4.65
C CYS A 36 1.77 11.02 4.34
N ASP A 37 0.93 11.06 5.39
CA ASP A 37 -0.50 10.72 5.34
C ASP A 37 -0.78 9.36 4.69
N GLY A 38 -1.78 9.30 3.80
CA GLY A 38 -2.20 8.07 3.15
C GLY A 38 -3.21 7.28 3.98
N ASN A 39 -3.11 5.95 3.92
CA ASN A 39 -3.94 5.05 4.70
C ASN A 39 -3.18 3.78 5.09
N LEU A 40 -3.88 2.83 5.72
CA LEU A 40 -3.30 1.61 6.27
C LEU A 40 -3.08 0.48 5.25
N ASN A 41 -3.58 0.59 4.01
CA ASN A 41 -3.27 -0.39 2.96
C ASN A 41 -1.90 -0.05 2.35
N ARG A 42 -0.87 -0.16 3.20
CA ARG A 42 0.50 0.19 2.91
C ARG A 42 1.43 -0.59 3.84
N PHE A 43 2.28 -1.43 3.26
CA PHE A 43 3.14 -2.36 3.95
C PHE A 43 4.59 -2.22 3.48
N ASP A 44 5.53 -2.61 4.34
CA ASP A 44 6.96 -2.50 4.05
C ASP A 44 7.48 -3.63 3.17
N SER A 45 6.83 -4.79 3.20
CA SER A 45 7.20 -5.96 2.39
C SER A 45 5.97 -6.65 1.79
N LYS A 46 6.21 -7.44 0.74
CA LYS A 46 5.20 -8.30 0.12
C LYS A 46 4.60 -9.28 1.13
N GLU A 47 5.46 -9.96 1.89
CA GLU A 47 5.06 -10.93 2.90
C GLU A 47 4.13 -10.34 3.96
N GLN A 48 4.43 -9.11 4.42
CA GLN A 48 3.61 -8.43 5.42
C GLN A 48 2.22 -8.06 4.85
N CYS A 49 2.16 -7.70 3.58
CA CYS A 49 0.90 -7.47 2.87
C CYS A 49 0.10 -8.76 2.69
N GLU A 50 0.73 -9.84 2.20
CA GLU A 50 0.08 -11.13 1.93
C GLU A 50 -0.39 -11.80 3.22
N THR A 51 0.38 -11.69 4.31
CA THR A 51 -0.03 -12.19 5.62
C THR A 51 -1.25 -11.43 6.16
N ARG A 52 -1.45 -10.18 5.75
CA ARG A 52 -2.50 -9.30 6.28
C ARG A 52 -3.82 -9.36 5.51
N CYS A 53 -3.86 -9.79 4.24
CA CYS A 53 -4.96 -9.48 3.31
C CYS A 53 -5.68 -10.64 2.57
#